data_AF-A0A8H3E3Y0-F1
#
_entry.id   AF-A0A8H3E3Y0-F1
#
_cell.length_a   1.000
_cell.length_b   1.000
_cell.length_c   1.000
_cell.angle_alpha   90.00
_cell.angle_beta   90.00
_cell.angle_gamma   90.00
#
_symmetry.space_group_name_H-M   'P 1'
#
loop_
_entity.id
_entity.type
_entity.pdbx_description
1 polymer ?
#
loop_
_entity_poly.entity_id
_entity_poly.type
_entity_poly.pdbx_seq_one_letter_code
_entity_poly.pdbx_strand_id
1 'polypeptide(L)' 'MLEIFTGKVPYPERRLDAAVIMAVMQGILPNRPIEHLKDDEQGNLVWNLLVKCWSREPSERPSARQVLEALESPTGKR' A
#
# COMPACT_ATOMS: atom_id res chain seq x y z
N MET A 1 1.93 -5.39 4.45
CA MET A 1 1.32 -4.17 5.04
C MET A 1 -0.16 -4.04 4.64
N LEU A 2 -0.52 -4.09 3.35
CA LEU A 2 -1.94 -4.11 2.93
C LEU A 2 -2.77 -5.21 3.60
N GLU A 3 -2.25 -6.44 3.63
CA GLU A 3 -2.88 -7.59 4.27
C GLU A 3 -3.17 -7.38 5.77
N ILE A 4 -2.37 -6.57 6.45
CA ILE A 4 -2.59 -6.23 7.86
C ILE A 4 -3.84 -5.35 8.00
N PHE A 5 -4.00 -4.37 7.11
CA PHE A 5 -5.17 -3.49 7.12
C PHE A 5 -6.45 -4.22 6.73
N THR A 6 -6.39 -5.16 5.79
CA THR A 6 -7.58 -5.84 5.23
C THR A 6 -7.90 -7.18 5.87
N GLY A 7 -6.94 -7.80 6.56
CA GLY A 7 -7.02 -9.20 7.00
C GLY A 7 -7.11 -10.21 5.83
N LYS A 8 -6.79 -9.79 4.61
CA LYS A 8 -6.96 -10.57 3.38
C LYS A 8 -5.69 -10.50 2.54
N VAL A 9 -5.40 -11.60 1.83
CA VAL A 9 -4.31 -11.63 0.85
C VAL A 9 -4.50 -10.56 -0.24
N PRO A 10 -3.42 -9.93 -0.73
CA PRO A 10 -3.50 -9.06 -1.90
C PRO A 10 -3.93 -9.83 -3.16
N TYR A 11 -4.58 -9.13 -4.10
CA TYR A 11 -5.09 -9.69 -5.36
C TYR A 11 -6.05 -10.89 -5.21
N PRO A 12 -7.06 -10.84 -4.32
CA PRO A 12 -7.97 -11.98 -4.09
C PRO A 12 -8.79 -12.39 -5.33
N GLU A 13 -8.89 -11.51 -6.33
CA GLU A 13 -9.54 -11.79 -7.61
C GLU A 13 -8.70 -12.66 -8.56
N ARG A 14 -7.38 -12.77 -8.33
CA ARG A 14 -6.45 -13.56 -9.15
C ARG A 14 -6.29 -14.94 -8.54
N ARG A 15 -6.89 -15.95 -9.20
CA ARG A 15 -6.93 -17.34 -8.70
C ARG A 15 -5.63 -18.13 -8.88
N LEU A 16 -4.71 -17.65 -9.70
CA LEU A 16 -3.45 -18.35 -10.05
C LEU A 16 -2.27 -17.45 -9.70
N ASP A 17 -1.24 -18.01 -9.08
CA ASP A 17 -0.01 -17.28 -8.72
C ASP A 17 0.65 -16.63 -9.94
N ALA A 18 0.65 -17.32 -11.08
CA ALA A 18 1.18 -16.77 -12.34
C ALA A 18 0.46 -15.48 -12.76
N ALA A 19 -0.85 -15.35 -12.51
CA ALA A 19 -1.59 -14.13 -12.81
C ALA A 19 -1.22 -12.98 -11.86
N VAL A 20 -0.92 -13.28 -10.59
CA VAL A 20 -0.41 -12.30 -9.61
C VAL A 20 0.99 -11.83 -10.01
N ILE A 21 1.88 -12.76 -10.35
CA ILE A 21 3.25 -12.46 -10.83
C ILE A 21 3.17 -11.54 -12.06
N MET A 22 2.34 -11.86 -13.05
CA MET A 22 2.16 -11.03 -14.24
C MET A 22 1.63 -9.64 -13.90
N ALA A 23 0.67 -9.52 -12.98
CA ALA A 23 0.14 -8.23 -12.55
C ALA A 23 1.24 -7.35 -11.91
N VAL A 24 2.05 -7.91 -11.03
CA VAL A 24 3.21 -7.23 -10.40
C VAL A 24 4.25 -6.85 -11.46
N MET A 25 4.56 -7.77 -12.38
CA MET A 25 5.45 -7.52 -13.54
C MET A 25 4.90 -6.50 -14.53
N GLN A 26 3.61 -6.18 -14.50
CA GLN A 26 2.99 -5.09 -15.27
C GLN A 26 2.80 -3.80 -14.45
N GLY A 27 3.03 -3.85 -13.14
CA GLY A 27 2.94 -2.67 -12.27
C GLY A 27 1.51 -2.41 -11.82
N ILE A 28 0.65 -3.40 -11.97
CA ILE A 28 -0.73 -3.36 -11.49
C ILE A 28 -0.66 -3.55 -9.98
N LEU A 29 -1.00 -2.50 -9.24
CA LEU A 29 -1.07 -2.52 -7.79
C LEU A 29 -2.39 -3.18 -7.32
N PRO A 30 -2.46 -3.66 -6.07
CA PRO A 30 -3.73 -4.09 -5.49
C PRO A 30 -4.74 -2.95 -5.47
N ASN A 31 -6.03 -3.28 -5.49
CA ASN A 31 -7.07 -2.27 -5.31
C ASN A 31 -7.00 -1.64 -3.91
N ARG A 32 -7.25 -0.33 -3.83
CA ARG A 32 -7.36 0.36 -2.54
C ARG A 32 -8.57 -0.17 -1.77
N PRO A 33 -8.40 -0.65 -0.52
CA PRO A 33 -9.51 -1.15 0.28
C PRO A 33 -10.22 0.03 0.96
N ILE A 34 -11.12 0.72 0.25
CA ILE A 34 -11.79 1.94 0.74
C ILE A 34 -12.49 1.76 2.10
N GLU A 35 -13.00 0.56 2.39
CA GLU A 35 -13.62 0.24 3.69
C GLU A 35 -12.64 0.35 4.88
N HIS A 36 -11.34 0.14 4.64
CA HIS A 36 -10.29 0.12 5.66
C HIS A 36 -9.35 1.35 5.56
N LEU A 37 -9.10 1.81 4.33
CA LEU A 37 -8.30 2.99 3.99
C LEU A 37 -9.19 3.96 3.21
N LYS A 38 -10.08 4.64 3.95
CA LYS A 38 -11.06 5.59 3.43
C LYS A 38 -10.40 6.72 2.66
N ASP A 39 -11.16 7.37 1.78
CA ASP A 39 -10.73 8.60 1.10
C ASP A 39 -10.86 9.82 2.03
N ASP A 40 -10.09 9.77 3.12
CA ASP A 40 -9.90 10.85 4.08
C ASP A 40 -8.40 11.10 4.29
N GLU A 41 -8.04 12.09 5.09
CA GLU A 41 -6.64 12.49 5.29
C GLU A 41 -5.75 11.33 5.74
N GLN A 42 -6.20 10.57 6.74
CA GLN A 42 -5.43 9.46 7.31
C GLN A 42 -5.34 8.27 6.35
N GLY A 43 -6.44 7.88 5.73
CA GLY A 43 -6.46 6.80 4.75
C GLY A 43 -5.65 7.14 3.50
N ASN A 44 -5.68 8.40 3.05
CA ASN A 44 -4.85 8.90 1.94
C ASN A 44 -3.36 8.88 2.29
N LEU A 45 -2.98 9.28 3.51
CA LEU A 45 -1.60 9.22 3.96
C LEU A 45 -1.05 7.78 3.92
N VAL A 46 -1.78 6.85 4.53
CA VAL A 46 -1.36 5.44 4.57
C VAL A 46 -1.35 4.83 3.17
N TRP A 47 -2.37 5.11 2.35
CA TRP A 47 -2.43 4.59 0.98
C TRP A 47 -1.27 5.11 0.12
N ASN A 48 -0.96 6.40 0.19
CA ASN A 48 0.17 6.98 -0.54
C ASN A 48 1.50 6.38 -0.10
N LEU A 49 1.67 6.11 1.19
CA LEU A 49 2.85 5.43 1.71
C LEU A 49 2.98 4.00 1.16
N LEU A 50 1.89 3.24 1.13
CA LEU A 50 1.86 1.90 0.51
C LEU A 50 2.23 1.94 -0.98
N VAL A 51 1.64 2.85 -1.74
CA VAL A 51 1.93 3.03 -3.18
C VAL A 51 3.42 3.36 -3.40
N LYS A 52 4.01 4.25 -2.60
CA LYS A 52 5.45 4.55 -2.66
C LYS A 52 6.32 3.32 -2.35
N CYS A 53 5.96 2.54 -1.33
CA CYS A 53 6.67 1.30 -1.00
C CYS A 53 6.62 0.27 -2.14
N TRP A 54 5.56 0.29 -2.95
CA TRP A 54 5.39 -0.58 -4.12
C TRP A 54 5.87 0.03 -5.43
N SER A 55 6.68 1.09 -5.39
CA SER A 55 7.24 1.68 -6.61
C SER A 55 8.01 0.63 -7.43
N ARG A 56 7.81 0.69 -8.76
CA ARG A 56 8.52 -0.18 -9.70
C ARG A 56 10.01 0.13 -9.70
N GLU A 57 10.35 1.40 -9.62
CA GLU A 57 11.71 1.90 -9.50
C GLU A 57 12.19 1.70 -8.05
N PRO A 58 13.18 0.82 -7.79
CA PRO A 58 13.66 0.57 -6.43
C PRO A 58 14.20 1.81 -5.72
N SER A 59 14.79 2.77 -6.44
CA SER A 59 15.31 4.00 -5.83
C SER A 59 14.23 4.93 -5.30
N GLU A 60 13.00 4.81 -5.79
CA GLU A 60 11.85 5.60 -5.34
C GLU A 60 11.18 5.01 -4.08
N ARG A 61 11.57 3.81 -3.66
CA ARG A 61 11.01 3.17 -2.47
C ARG A 61 11.61 3.83 -1.23
N PRO A 62 10.78 4.26 -0.26
CA PRO A 62 11.29 4.79 0.99
C PRO A 62 12.00 3.69 1.77
N SER A 63 13.06 4.06 2.48
CA SER A 63 13.66 3.23 3.51
C SER A 63 12.67 2.97 4.65
N ALA A 64 12.88 1.89 5.41
CA ALA A 64 12.06 1.60 6.59
C ALA A 64 12.02 2.76 7.60
N ARG A 65 13.13 3.52 7.72
CA ARG A 65 13.19 4.73 8.53
C ARG A 65 12.24 5.83 8.03
N GLN A 66 12.25 6.11 6.73
CA GLN A 66 11.34 7.10 6.14
C GLN A 66 9.87 6.66 6.24
N VAL A 67 9.60 5.35 6.17
CA VAL A 67 8.26 4.80 6.42
C VAL A 67 7.82 5.08 7.86
N LEU A 68 8.69 4.84 8.85
CA LEU A 68 8.41 5.12 10.25
C LEU A 68 8.15 6.61 10.49
N GLU A 69 9.04 7.48 9.99
CA GLU A 69 8.90 8.94 10.12
C GLU A 69 7.57 9.44 9.51
N ALA A 70 7.13 8.86 8.39
CA ALA A 70 5.84 9.20 7.77
C ALA A 70 4.62 8.76 8.60
N LEU A 71 4.74 7.65 9.35
CA LEU A 71 3.67 7.14 10.22
C LEU A 71 3.61 7.84 11.58
N GLU A 72 4.75 8.30 12.08
CA GLU A 72 4.87 9.02 13.36
C GLU A 72 4.62 10.53 13.23
N SER A 73 4.65 11.05 12.00
CA SER A 73 4.33 12.45 11.73
C SER A 73 2.94 12.79 12.27
N PRO A 74 2.82 13.81 13.15
CA PRO A 74 1.55 14.10 13.83
C PRO A 74 0.52 14.64 12.84
N THR A 75 -0.35 13.75 12.34
CA THR A 75 -1.58 14.12 11.65
C THR A 75 -2.63 14.48 12.69
N GLY A 76 -2.92 15.76 12.85
CA GLY A 76 -4.10 16.25 13.58
C GLY A 76 -3.98 16.20 15.10
N LYS A 77 -4.20 17.36 15.73
CA LYS A 77 -4.30 17.52 17.19
C LYS A 77 -5.44 16.64 17.76
N ARG A 78 -5.24 16.21 19.02
CA ARG A 78 -6.28 15.66 19.90
C ARG A 78 -7.50 16.57 19.98
#